data_AF-A0A348QBL2-F1
#
_entry.id   AF-A0A348QBL2-F1
#
_cell.length_a   1.000
_cell.length_b   1.000
_cell.length_c   1.000
_cell.angle_alpha   90.00
_cell.angle_beta   90.00
_cell.angle_gamma   90.00
#
_symmetry.space_group_name_H-M   'P 1'
#
loop_
_entity.id
_entity.type
_entity.pdbx_description
1 polymer ?
#
loop_
_entity_poly.entity_id
_entity_poly.type
_entity_poly.pdbx_seq_one_letter_code
_entity_poly.pdbx_strand_id
1 'polypeptide(L)' 'GMGGGTGTGAAPVIARAAQEMNILTVAVVTKPFSFEGTRRMTFAEEGLAGIQKYVDTMIVVPNQNLFRIA' A
#
# COMPACT_ATOMS: atom_id res chain seq x y z
N GLY A 1 -1.87 -4.96 2.87
CA GLY A 1 -0.48 -4.73 3.30
C GLY A 1 0.43 -4.76 2.10
N MET A 2 1.34 -3.81 2.02
CA MET A 2 2.29 -3.67 0.93
C MET A 2 3.56 -4.48 1.18
N GLY A 3 4.27 -4.86 0.13
CA GLY A 3 5.52 -5.62 0.18
C GLY A 3 5.37 -7.13 -0.07
N GLY A 4 4.14 -7.65 -0.07
CA GLY A 4 3.83 -9.00 -0.57
C GLY A 4 3.64 -9.06 -2.09
N GLY A 5 3.19 -10.19 -2.62
CA GLY A 5 2.89 -10.34 -4.05
C GLY A 5 1.51 -9.78 -4.41
N THR A 6 0.46 -10.46 -3.97
CA THR A 6 -0.93 -10.16 -4.38
C THR A 6 -1.38 -8.77 -3.93
N GLY A 7 -1.14 -8.40 -2.67
CA GLY A 7 -1.58 -7.09 -2.16
C GLY A 7 -0.92 -5.92 -2.91
N THR A 8 0.39 -6.01 -3.15
CA THR A 8 1.17 -4.98 -3.85
C THR A 8 0.78 -4.86 -5.32
N GLY A 9 0.58 -6.00 -6.00
CA GLY A 9 0.27 -6.01 -7.44
C GLY A 9 -1.20 -5.78 -7.77
N ALA A 10 -2.13 -6.31 -6.98
CA ALA A 10 -3.56 -6.22 -7.27
C ALA A 10 -4.18 -4.89 -6.80
N ALA A 11 -3.66 -4.28 -5.73
CA ALA A 11 -4.27 -3.08 -5.18
C ALA A 11 -4.32 -1.89 -6.17
N PRO A 12 -3.26 -1.60 -6.97
CA PRO A 12 -3.35 -0.58 -8.02
C PRO A 12 -4.41 -0.90 -9.10
N VAL A 13 -4.60 -2.17 -9.44
CA VAL A 13 -5.59 -2.59 -10.45
C VAL A 13 -7.01 -2.35 -9.95
N ILE A 14 -7.28 -2.71 -8.70
CA ILE A 14 -8.59 -2.49 -8.06
C ILE A 14 -8.86 -0.99 -7.88
N ALA A 15 -7.86 -0.23 -7.42
CA ALA A 15 -7.99 1.22 -7.27
C ALA A 15 -8.26 1.91 -8.61
N ARG A 16 -7.56 1.50 -9.68
CA ARG A 16 -7.81 2.04 -11.03
C ARG A 16 -9.24 1.77 -11.49
N ALA A 17 -9.74 0.55 -11.28
CA ALA A 17 -11.13 0.24 -11.63
C ALA A 17 -12.13 1.11 -10.86
N ALA A 18 -11.90 1.34 -9.56
CA ALA A 18 -12.74 2.20 -8.75
C ALA A 18 -12.71 3.67 -9.21
N GLN A 19 -11.52 4.18 -9.55
CA GLN A 19 -11.34 5.52 -10.11
C GLN A 19 -12.06 5.68 -11.47
N GLU A 20 -11.93 4.70 -12.37
CA GLU A 20 -12.60 4.70 -13.68
C GLU A 20 -14.13 4.74 -13.55
N MET A 21 -14.66 4.23 -12.43
CA MET A 21 -16.07 4.29 -12.08
C MET A 21 -16.48 5.55 -11.30
N ASN A 22 -15.59 6.53 -11.13
CA ASN A 22 -15.81 7.76 -10.35
C ASN A 22 -16.23 7.48 -8.89
N ILE A 23 -15.71 6.41 -8.29
CA ILE A 23 -15.97 6.08 -6.88
C ILE A 23 -14.89 6.75 -6.02
N LEU A 24 -15.32 7.47 -4.98
CA LEU A 24 -14.42 7.99 -3.94
C LEU A 24 -13.63 6.83 -3.31
N THR A 25 -12.33 6.79 -3.57
CA THR A 25 -11.46 5.67 -3.24
C THR A 25 -10.41 6.09 -2.22
N VAL A 26 -10.50 5.49 -1.03
CA VAL A 26 -9.51 5.67 0.05
C VAL A 26 -8.73 4.37 0.23
N ALA A 27 -7.41 4.43 0.05
CA ALA A 27 -6.54 3.29 0.29
C ALA A 27 -5.93 3.36 1.69
N VAL A 28 -6.14 2.31 2.49
CA VAL A 28 -5.47 2.12 3.79
C VAL A 28 -4.52 0.94 3.69
N VAL A 29 -3.22 1.23 3.81
CA VAL A 29 -2.17 0.25 3.52
C VAL A 29 -1.07 0.29 4.56
N THR A 30 -0.52 -0.89 4.87
CA THR A 30 0.61 -1.03 5.79
C THR A 30 1.93 -1.16 5.05
N LYS A 31 2.99 -0.51 5.53
CA LYS A 31 4.38 -0.81 5.12
C LYS A 31 4.94 -1.95 5.97
N PRO A 32 5.71 -2.88 5.41
CA PRO A 32 6.29 -3.99 6.16
C PRO A 32 7.26 -3.48 7.23
N PHE A 33 7.55 -4.31 8.24
CA PHE A 33 8.60 -4.00 9.20
C PHE A 33 9.98 -4.07 8.54
N SER A 34 10.95 -3.31 9.06
CA SER A 34 12.33 -3.34 8.56
C SER A 34 12.97 -4.74 8.65
N PHE A 35 12.56 -5.57 9.62
CA PHE A 35 13.07 -6.93 9.80
C PHE A 35 12.50 -7.94 8.78
N GLU A 36 11.42 -7.61 8.06
CA GLU A 36 10.83 -8.51 7.04
C GLU A 36 11.67 -8.56 5.74
N GLY A 37 12.73 -7.75 5.67
CA GLY A 37 13.74 -7.77 4.62
C GLY A 37 13.58 -6.66 3.59
N THR A 38 14.72 -6.19 3.07
CA THR A 38 14.81 -5.07 2.12
C THR A 38 13.95 -5.28 0.86
N ARG A 39 13.87 -6.51 0.34
CA ARG A 39 13.08 -6.84 -0.84
C ARG A 39 11.59 -6.53 -0.66
N ARG A 40 11.02 -6.85 0.52
CA ARG A 40 9.61 -6.53 0.81
C ARG A 40 9.41 -5.02 0.89
N MET A 41 10.37 -4.29 1.46
CA MET A 41 10.31 -2.83 1.53
C MET A 41 10.33 -2.20 0.13
N THR A 42 11.23 -2.64 -0.75
CA THR A 42 11.29 -2.17 -2.14
C THR A 42 9.98 -2.41 -2.87
N PHE A 43 9.43 -3.63 -2.78
CA PHE A 43 8.13 -3.95 -3.38
C PHE A 43 7.01 -3.08 -2.80
N ALA A 44 7.04 -2.79 -1.51
CA ALA A 44 6.05 -1.92 -0.89
C ALA A 44 6.09 -0.50 -1.45
N GLU A 45 7.27 0.09 -1.63
CA GLU A 45 7.41 1.43 -2.22
C GLU A 45 6.94 1.46 -3.68
N GLU A 46 7.27 0.43 -4.47
CA GLU A 46 6.80 0.30 -5.86
C GLU A 46 5.27 0.21 -5.93
N GLY A 47 4.65 -0.62 -5.07
CA GLY A 47 3.19 -0.73 -5.01
C GLY A 47 2.50 0.55 -4.55
N LEU A 48 3.10 1.27 -3.60
CA LEU A 48 2.62 2.58 -3.14
C LEU A 48 2.64 3.62 -4.26
N ALA A 49 3.75 3.72 -5.00
CA ALA A 49 3.85 4.62 -6.15
C ALA A 49 2.84 4.26 -7.26
N GLY A 50 2.52 2.97 -7.40
CA GLY A 50 1.51 2.48 -8.33
C GLY A 50 0.08 2.90 -7.93
N ILE A 51 -0.34 2.59 -6.70
CA ILE A 51 -1.72 2.84 -6.24
C ILE A 51 -2.01 4.32 -6.02
N GLN A 52 -1.02 5.13 -5.64
CA GLN A 52 -1.17 6.57 -5.38
C GLN A 52 -1.77 7.34 -6.56
N LYS A 53 -1.62 6.85 -7.79
CA LYS A 53 -2.14 7.47 -9.01
C LYS A 53 -3.66 7.29 -9.18
N TYR A 54 -4.25 6.35 -8.44
CA TYR A 54 -5.61 5.86 -8.66
C TYR A 54 -6.53 6.05 -7.45
N VAL A 55 -6.06 6.71 -6.39
CA VAL A 55 -6.83 6.88 -5.15
C VAL A 55 -6.92 8.36 -4.81
N ASP A 56 -8.05 8.78 -4.25
CA ASP A 56 -8.26 10.17 -3.80
C ASP A 56 -7.47 10.46 -2.53
N THR A 57 -7.36 9.46 -1.66
CA THR A 57 -6.61 9.57 -0.42
C THR A 57 -5.91 8.25 -0.12
N MET A 58 -4.67 8.34 0.33
CA MET A 58 -3.88 7.19 0.74
C MET A 58 -3.39 7.38 2.18
N ILE A 59 -3.79 6.46 3.06
CA ILE A 59 -3.34 6.39 4.44
C ILE A 59 -2.31 5.26 4.53
N VAL A 60 -1.07 5.62 4.80
CA VAL A 60 0.03 4.68 4.97
C VAL A 60 0.32 4.50 6.45
N VAL A 61 0.16 3.28 6.95
CA VAL A 61 0.47 2.89 8.32
C VAL A 61 1.82 2.17 8.34
N PRO A 62 2.92 2.80 8.79
CA PRO A 62 4.19 2.10 8.90
C PRO A 62 4.14 1.13 10.07
N ASN A 63 4.30 -0.18 9.80
CA ASN A 63 4.27 -1.20 10.85
C ASN A 63 5.28 -0.92 11.97
N GLN A 64 6.40 -0.26 11.65
CA GLN A 64 7.42 0.13 12.64
C GLN A 64 6.86 0.96 13.80
N ASN A 65 5.81 1.75 13.58
CA ASN A 65 5.19 2.55 14.65
C ASN A 65 4.39 1.70 15.65
N LEU A 66 3.99 0.48 15.28
CA LEU A 66 3.27 -0.44 16.17
C LEU A 66 4.17 -0.94 17.31
N PHE A 67 5.49 -1.03 17.09
CA PHE A 67 6.44 -1.37 18.17
C PHE A 67 6.54 -0.32 19.27
N ARG A 68 6.20 0.95 19.01
CA ARG A 68 6.20 1.99 20.07
C ARG A 68 5.02 1.87 21.03
N ILE A 69 4.04 1.02 20.71
CA ILE A 69 2.81 0.84 21.48
C ILE A 69 2.87 -0.47 22.31
N ALA A 70 3.89 -1.30 22.08
CA ALA A 70 4.14 -2.57 22.77
C ALA A 70 5.22 -2.43 23.86
#